data_AF-A0A842S9J0-F1
#
_entry.id   AF-A0A842S9J0-F1
#
_cell.length_a   1.000
_cell.length_b   1.000
_cell.length_c   1.000
_cell.angle_alpha   90.00
_cell.angle_beta   90.00
_cell.angle_gamma   90.00
#
_symmetry.space_group_name_H-M   'P 1'
#
loop_
_entity.id
_entity.type
_entity.pdbx_description
1 polymer ?
#
loop_
_entity_poly.entity_id
_entity_poly.type
_entity_poly.pdbx_seq_one_letter_code
_entity_poly.pdbx_strand_id
1 'polypeptide(L)'
;MTLDINTTLLLVLFFFIYGIFLFFDVFQRNEKYRYLAYLVALLPTNYMWGIGFDVILVYAILFGLWIICILRDIIFVYRKTKEYNDIFLFLILGVLIQIIIAAVLPGIITDLTNPSLNPIAMFWYFYLPDIYSPIADPTYVLVYRILLTFLIILITGPLLLDIKGEEIIFPVLLVIVAIFILPFILLSYIWLPNAIFVLTLLFCVVLFVILLIITRSGKELRK
;
A
#
# COMPACT_ATOMS: atom_id res chain seq x y z
N MET A 1 -13.81 23.73 -4.43
CA MET A 1 -13.13 24.43 -3.31
C MET A 1 -12.01 25.28 -3.88
N THR A 2 -11.98 26.57 -3.60
CA THR A 2 -10.84 27.44 -3.95
C THR A 2 -9.86 27.44 -2.80
N LEU A 3 -8.65 26.92 -3.00
CA LEU A 3 -7.61 26.91 -1.99
C LEU A 3 -7.00 28.31 -1.85
N ASP A 4 -6.81 28.76 -0.61
CA ASP A 4 -6.00 29.96 -0.34
C ASP A 4 -4.53 29.71 -0.75
N ILE A 5 -3.82 30.80 -1.05
CA ILE A 5 -2.42 30.76 -1.46
C ILE A 5 -1.54 30.16 -0.36
N ASN A 6 -1.85 30.43 0.92
CA ASN A 6 -1.09 29.88 2.04
C ASN A 6 -1.24 28.36 2.15
N THR A 7 -2.47 27.86 2.01
CA THR A 7 -2.77 26.42 2.00
C THR A 7 -2.07 25.72 0.84
N THR A 8 -2.08 26.34 -0.33
CA THR A 8 -1.41 25.82 -1.52
C THR A 8 0.10 25.76 -1.34
N LEU A 9 0.72 26.83 -0.80
CA LEU A 9 2.16 26.88 -0.52
C LEU A 9 2.58 25.80 0.48
N LEU A 10 1.81 25.59 1.55
CA LEU A 10 2.05 24.52 2.52
C LEU A 10 1.97 23.12 1.90
N LEU A 11 0.96 22.88 1.06
CA LEU A 11 0.83 21.60 0.36
C LEU A 11 2.03 21.33 -0.56
N VAL A 12 2.43 22.33 -1.34
CA VAL A 12 3.61 22.24 -2.22
C VAL A 12 4.88 21.99 -1.40
N LEU A 13 5.03 22.66 -0.26
CA LEU A 13 6.14 22.45 0.65
C LEU A 13 6.18 21.00 1.17
N PHE A 14 5.05 20.40 1.55
CA PHE A 14 5.02 19.00 1.99
C PHE A 14 5.40 18.03 0.88
N PHE A 15 4.97 18.26 -0.36
CA PHE A 15 5.43 17.47 -1.50
C PHE A 15 6.93 17.67 -1.77
N PHE A 16 7.45 18.88 -1.59
CA PHE A 16 8.88 19.15 -1.73
C PHE A 16 9.70 18.42 -0.66
N ILE A 17 9.25 18.44 0.60
CA ILE A 17 9.86 17.67 1.69
C ILE A 17 9.85 16.17 1.34
N TYR A 18 8.71 15.63 0.89
CA TYR A 18 8.65 14.25 0.40
C TYR A 18 9.67 13.98 -0.71
N GLY A 19 9.77 14.86 -1.70
CA GLY A 19 10.76 14.76 -2.78
C GLY A 19 12.19 14.70 -2.26
N ILE A 20 12.56 15.55 -1.29
CA ILE A 20 13.90 15.51 -0.66
C ILE A 20 14.17 14.12 -0.07
N PHE A 21 13.24 13.57 0.73
CA PHE A 21 13.42 12.24 1.33
C PHE A 21 13.38 11.10 0.30
N LEU A 22 12.63 11.27 -0.79
CA LEU A 22 12.59 10.30 -1.88
C LEU A 22 13.95 10.22 -2.57
N PHE A 23 14.59 11.36 -2.84
CA PHE A 23 15.89 11.42 -3.52
C PHE A 23 17.10 11.33 -2.58
N PHE A 24 16.93 11.52 -1.27
CA PHE A 24 18.01 11.48 -0.28
C PHE A 24 18.89 10.23 -0.42
N ASP A 25 18.26 9.10 -0.72
CA ASP A 25 18.92 7.81 -0.92
C ASP A 25 19.63 7.67 -2.28
N VAL A 26 19.12 8.33 -3.33
CA VAL A 26 19.76 8.36 -4.66
C VAL A 26 21.16 8.99 -4.58
N PHE A 27 21.38 9.88 -3.60
CA PHE A 27 22.66 10.53 -3.34
C PHE A 27 23.67 9.70 -2.53
N GLN A 28 23.51 8.36 -2.47
CA GLN A 28 24.50 7.39 -1.98
C GLN A 28 24.99 7.58 -0.54
N ARG A 29 24.16 8.11 0.36
CA ARG A 29 24.43 8.03 1.80
C ARG A 29 23.81 6.74 2.33
N ASN A 30 24.60 5.70 2.54
CA ASN A 30 24.22 4.42 3.18
C ASN A 30 23.80 4.64 4.66
N GLU A 31 22.74 5.40 4.89
CA GLU A 31 22.27 5.78 6.22
C GLU A 31 20.92 5.15 6.56
N LYS A 32 20.69 4.95 7.86
CA LYS A 32 19.46 4.37 8.44
C LYS A 32 18.16 5.09 8.03
N TYR A 33 18.26 6.30 7.50
CA TYR A 33 17.12 7.15 7.12
C TYR A 33 16.58 6.91 5.70
N ARG A 34 17.18 5.98 4.94
CA ARG A 34 16.80 5.61 3.56
C ARG A 34 15.29 5.39 3.36
N TYR A 35 14.63 4.76 4.33
CA TYR A 35 13.22 4.37 4.24
C TYR A 35 12.25 5.38 4.89
N LEU A 36 12.72 6.54 5.37
CA LEU A 36 11.82 7.54 5.95
C LEU A 36 10.81 8.11 4.94
N ALA A 37 11.08 8.02 3.63
CA ALA A 37 10.18 8.50 2.60
C ALA A 37 8.77 7.88 2.69
N TYR A 38 8.64 6.64 3.19
CA TYR A 38 7.32 6.01 3.44
C TYR A 38 6.49 6.77 4.48
N LEU A 39 7.15 7.28 5.53
CA LEU A 39 6.50 8.03 6.59
C LEU A 39 6.22 9.46 6.14
N VAL A 40 7.18 10.07 5.43
CA VAL A 40 7.06 11.44 4.93
C VAL A 40 5.94 11.56 3.89
N ALA A 41 5.63 10.50 3.13
CA ALA A 41 4.49 10.46 2.20
C ALA A 41 3.15 10.76 2.89
N LEU A 42 3.04 10.46 4.19
CA LEU A 42 1.84 10.72 4.99
C LEU A 42 1.58 12.22 5.20
N LEU A 43 2.61 13.07 5.14
CA LEU A 43 2.46 14.51 5.37
C LEU A 43 1.59 15.19 4.31
N PRO A 44 1.95 15.17 3.01
CA PRO A 44 1.13 15.82 2.00
C PRO A 44 -0.26 15.19 1.90
N THR A 45 -0.39 13.87 2.04
CA THR A 45 -1.67 13.17 1.88
C THR A 45 -2.64 13.49 3.01
N ASN A 46 -2.20 13.45 4.26
CA ASN A 46 -3.09 13.77 5.39
C ASN A 46 -3.34 15.27 5.53
N TYR A 47 -2.43 16.12 5.03
CA TYR A 47 -2.74 17.55 4.88
C TYR A 47 -3.85 17.77 3.85
N MET A 48 -3.79 17.10 2.69
CA MET A 48 -4.88 17.14 1.69
C MET A 48 -6.21 16.68 2.29
N TRP A 49 -6.19 15.60 3.08
CA TRP A 49 -7.40 15.16 3.77
C TRP A 49 -7.90 16.21 4.76
N GLY A 50 -7.01 16.77 5.58
CA GLY A 50 -7.36 17.78 6.58
C GLY A 50 -7.97 19.06 6.00
N ILE A 51 -7.64 19.40 4.75
CA ILE A 51 -8.25 20.53 4.04
C ILE A 51 -9.48 20.14 3.21
N GLY A 52 -10.00 18.92 3.37
CA GLY A 52 -11.30 18.50 2.81
C GLY A 52 -11.25 17.89 1.41
N PHE A 53 -10.11 17.36 0.96
CA PHE A 53 -10.09 16.54 -0.26
C PHE A 53 -10.84 15.22 -0.06
N ASP A 54 -11.36 14.68 -1.16
CA ASP A 54 -11.98 13.36 -1.23
C ASP A 54 -11.02 12.29 -0.68
N VAL A 55 -11.49 11.48 0.26
CA VAL A 55 -10.66 10.49 0.95
C VAL A 55 -10.14 9.40 0.01
N ILE A 56 -10.90 9.01 -1.02
CA ILE A 56 -10.50 8.00 -2.01
C ILE A 56 -9.34 8.56 -2.82
N LEU A 57 -9.43 9.84 -3.23
CA LEU A 57 -8.33 10.53 -3.92
C LEU A 57 -7.09 10.66 -3.03
N VAL A 58 -7.25 11.04 -1.76
CA VAL A 58 -6.14 11.13 -0.80
C VAL A 58 -5.41 9.78 -0.68
N TYR A 59 -6.15 8.69 -0.49
CA TYR A 59 -5.56 7.36 -0.38
C TYR A 59 -4.93 6.90 -1.69
N ALA A 60 -5.55 7.22 -2.84
CA ALA A 60 -4.96 6.95 -4.15
C ALA A 60 -3.60 7.65 -4.31
N ILE A 61 -3.50 8.92 -3.92
CA ILE A 61 -2.22 9.65 -3.94
C ILE A 61 -1.22 9.00 -2.98
N LEU A 62 -1.63 8.64 -1.76
CA LEU A 62 -0.76 7.94 -0.80
C LEU A 62 -0.20 6.64 -1.38
N PHE A 63 -1.05 5.82 -2.00
CA PHE A 63 -0.61 4.59 -2.66
C PHE A 63 0.35 4.87 -3.81
N GLY A 64 0.09 5.91 -4.61
CA GLY A 64 1.01 6.37 -5.65
C GLY A 64 2.38 6.75 -5.09
N LEU A 65 2.43 7.54 -4.02
CA LEU A 65 3.69 7.91 -3.37
C LEU A 65 4.43 6.69 -2.80
N TRP A 66 3.72 5.75 -2.17
CA TRP A 66 4.32 4.52 -1.69
C TRP A 66 4.82 3.62 -2.82
N ILE A 67 4.08 3.52 -3.94
CA ILE A 67 4.54 2.80 -5.14
C ILE A 67 5.86 3.39 -5.63
N ILE A 68 5.98 4.71 -5.70
CA ILE A 68 7.23 5.37 -6.13
C ILE A 68 8.38 5.02 -5.17
N CYS A 69 8.13 5.03 -3.85
CA CYS A 69 9.13 4.61 -2.85
C CYS A 69 9.55 3.14 -3.05
N ILE A 70 8.60 2.22 -3.21
CA ILE A 70 8.89 0.79 -3.38
C ILE A 70 9.64 0.55 -4.69
N LEU A 71 9.22 1.17 -5.80
CA LEU A 71 9.91 1.04 -7.08
C LEU A 71 11.34 1.53 -6.99
N ARG A 72 11.57 2.70 -6.37
CA ARG A 72 12.91 3.21 -6.09
C ARG A 72 13.72 2.18 -5.30
N ASP A 73 13.18 1.65 -4.21
CA ASP A 73 13.92 0.74 -3.34
C ASP A 73 14.18 -0.62 -4.00
N ILE A 74 13.23 -1.16 -4.76
CA ILE A 74 13.43 -2.40 -5.53
C ILE A 74 14.54 -2.21 -6.57
N ILE A 75 14.57 -1.07 -7.27
CA ILE A 75 15.53 -0.80 -8.33
C ILE A 75 16.94 -0.51 -7.77
N PHE A 76 17.04 0.32 -6.73
CA PHE A 76 18.33 0.83 -6.25
C PHE A 76 18.90 0.04 -5.06
N VAL A 77 18.05 -0.59 -4.25
CA VAL A 77 18.44 -1.25 -2.98
C VAL A 77 18.35 -2.75 -3.09
N TYR A 78 17.17 -3.31 -3.39
CA TYR A 78 16.95 -4.76 -3.43
C TYR A 78 17.89 -5.46 -4.41
N ARG A 79 18.18 -4.84 -5.56
CA ARG A 79 19.17 -5.37 -6.52
C ARG A 79 20.59 -5.50 -5.95
N LYS A 80 20.94 -4.71 -4.93
CA LYS A 80 22.29 -4.65 -4.35
C LYS A 80 22.42 -5.48 -3.07
N THR A 81 21.47 -5.34 -2.14
CA THR A 81 21.56 -5.96 -0.80
C THR A 81 20.65 -7.17 -0.65
N LYS A 82 19.60 -7.31 -1.50
CA LYS A 82 18.51 -8.30 -1.35
C LYS A 82 17.78 -8.25 0.00
N GLU A 83 17.86 -7.14 0.72
CA GLU A 83 17.20 -6.97 2.02
C GLU A 83 15.83 -6.32 1.83
N TYR A 84 14.78 -7.14 1.69
CA TYR A 84 13.40 -6.65 1.55
C TYR A 84 12.72 -6.32 2.89
N ASN A 85 13.21 -6.91 3.98
CA ASN A 85 12.60 -6.80 5.31
C ASN A 85 12.49 -5.36 5.81
N ASP A 86 13.50 -4.52 5.58
CA ASP A 86 13.47 -3.12 6.02
C ASP A 86 12.46 -2.28 5.21
N ILE A 87 12.39 -2.52 3.90
CA ILE A 87 11.39 -1.87 3.02
C ILE A 87 9.99 -2.19 3.53
N PHE A 88 9.72 -3.48 3.77
CA PHE A 88 8.44 -3.95 4.28
C PHE A 88 8.12 -3.40 5.67
N LEU A 89 9.12 -3.33 6.56
CA LEU A 89 8.98 -2.80 7.92
C LEU A 89 8.53 -1.33 7.90
N PHE A 90 9.19 -0.47 7.12
CA PHE A 90 8.84 0.95 7.05
C PHE A 90 7.50 1.19 6.36
N LEU A 91 7.14 0.35 5.39
CA LEU A 91 5.81 0.38 4.79
C LEU A 91 4.72 0.00 5.80
N ILE A 92 4.89 -1.08 6.57
CA ILE A 92 3.97 -1.46 7.65
C ILE A 92 3.86 -0.32 8.67
N LEU A 93 4.97 0.29 9.05
CA LEU A 93 4.97 1.42 9.97
C LEU A 93 4.17 2.60 9.40
N GLY A 94 4.34 2.91 8.12
CA GLY A 94 3.55 3.93 7.42
C GLY A 94 2.05 3.61 7.41
N VAL A 95 1.67 2.35 7.13
CA VAL A 95 0.28 1.88 7.19
C VAL A 95 -0.29 2.01 8.60
N LEU A 96 0.46 1.63 9.63
CA LEU A 96 0.05 1.72 11.01
C LEU A 96 -0.21 3.17 11.43
N ILE A 97 0.69 4.09 11.08
CA ILE A 97 0.50 5.52 11.35
C ILE A 97 -0.72 6.04 10.58
N GLN A 98 -0.91 5.66 9.31
CA GLN A 98 -2.09 6.07 8.54
C GLN A 98 -3.39 5.59 9.19
N ILE A 99 -3.43 4.36 9.71
CA ILE A 99 -4.60 3.82 10.43
C ILE A 99 -4.88 4.66 11.69
N ILE A 100 -3.84 5.05 12.44
CA ILE A 100 -4.01 5.94 13.61
C ILE A 100 -4.56 7.30 13.17
N ILE A 101 -4.00 7.90 12.13
CA ILE A 101 -4.48 9.19 11.59
C ILE A 101 -5.94 9.05 11.14
N ALA A 102 -6.29 7.95 10.50
CA ALA A 102 -7.65 7.65 10.07
C ALA A 102 -8.66 7.48 11.21
N ALA A 103 -8.21 7.16 12.42
CA ALA A 103 -9.07 7.20 13.61
C ALA A 103 -9.18 8.61 14.21
N VAL A 104 -8.06 9.34 14.25
CA VAL A 104 -7.95 10.59 15.01
C VAL A 104 -8.41 11.82 14.21
N LEU A 105 -7.98 11.94 12.94
CA LEU A 105 -8.17 13.16 12.15
C LEU A 105 -9.64 13.56 11.99
N PRO A 106 -10.57 12.63 11.65
CA PRO A 106 -11.98 12.99 11.52
C PRO A 106 -12.64 13.28 12.88
N GLY A 107 -12.03 12.86 13.99
CA GLY A 107 -12.44 13.26 15.34
C GLY A 107 -12.05 14.70 15.70
N ILE A 108 -11.05 15.28 15.02
CA ILE A 108 -10.62 16.67 15.20
C ILE A 108 -11.34 17.59 14.21
N ILE A 109 -11.46 17.17 12.96
CA ILE A 109 -12.09 17.93 11.87
C ILE A 109 -13.39 17.24 11.50
N THR A 110 -14.48 17.64 12.16
CA THR A 110 -15.78 16.96 12.06
C THR A 110 -16.37 16.99 10.66
N ASP A 111 -16.06 18.02 9.86
CA ASP A 111 -16.53 18.15 8.48
C ASP A 111 -16.06 17.01 7.58
N LEU A 112 -14.96 16.36 7.93
CA LEU A 112 -14.47 15.19 7.21
C LEU A 112 -15.38 13.99 7.37
N THR A 113 -16.15 13.88 8.45
CA THR A 113 -17.06 12.74 8.68
C THR A 113 -18.39 12.87 7.96
N ASN A 114 -18.65 13.98 7.26
CA ASN A 114 -19.91 14.18 6.58
C ASN A 114 -20.02 13.25 5.35
N PRO A 115 -20.88 12.20 5.39
CA PRO A 115 -20.97 11.21 4.33
C PRO A 115 -21.61 11.74 3.05
N SER A 116 -22.18 12.96 3.07
CA SER A 116 -22.68 13.64 1.87
C SER A 116 -21.59 14.40 1.11
N LEU A 117 -20.43 14.63 1.74
CA LEU A 117 -19.32 15.38 1.17
C LEU A 117 -18.06 14.54 0.99
N ASN A 118 -17.94 13.43 1.73
CA ASN A 118 -16.77 12.57 1.70
C ASN A 118 -17.20 11.09 1.75
N PRO A 119 -16.85 10.25 0.75
CA PRO A 119 -17.22 8.84 0.73
C PRO A 119 -16.39 8.05 1.77
N ILE A 120 -16.83 8.07 3.03
CA ILE A 120 -16.17 7.41 4.16
C ILE A 120 -17.08 6.35 4.77
N ALA A 121 -16.48 5.20 5.05
CA ALA A 121 -17.07 4.15 5.85
C ALA A 121 -16.40 4.10 7.23
N MET A 122 -17.21 3.99 8.28
CA MET A 122 -16.72 3.75 9.63
C MET A 122 -16.61 2.25 9.86
N PHE A 123 -15.39 1.77 10.09
CA PHE A 123 -15.15 0.41 10.56
C PHE A 123 -14.61 0.48 11.99
N TRP A 124 -15.47 0.14 12.96
CA TRP A 124 -15.21 0.30 14.38
C TRP A 124 -14.89 1.75 14.74
N TYR A 125 -13.61 2.10 14.92
CA TYR A 125 -13.14 3.45 15.26
C TYR A 125 -12.36 4.10 14.12
N PHE A 126 -12.20 3.41 12.99
CA PHE A 126 -11.39 3.86 11.87
C PHE A 126 -12.29 4.35 10.74
N TYR A 127 -11.99 5.54 10.23
CA TYR A 127 -12.65 6.11 9.06
C TYR A 127 -11.84 5.74 7.81
N LEU A 128 -12.40 4.89 6.97
CA LEU A 128 -11.75 4.39 5.75
C LEU A 128 -12.50 4.86 4.50
N PRO A 129 -11.83 4.91 3.33
CA PRO A 129 -12.50 5.23 2.07
C PRO A 129 -13.61 4.23 1.74
N ASP A 130 -14.82 4.74 1.46
CA ASP A 130 -15.94 3.94 0.95
C ASP A 130 -15.99 3.98 -0.57
N ILE A 131 -15.30 3.03 -1.19
CA ILE A 131 -15.22 2.89 -2.65
C ILE A 131 -16.52 2.37 -3.31
N TYR A 132 -17.55 2.03 -2.54
CA TYR A 132 -18.86 1.60 -3.05
C TYR A 132 -19.94 2.66 -2.85
N SER A 133 -19.60 3.78 -2.21
CA SER A 133 -20.53 4.86 -1.98
C SER A 133 -21.08 5.41 -3.31
N PRO A 134 -22.39 5.64 -3.44
CA PRO A 134 -22.98 6.21 -4.66
C PRO A 134 -22.48 7.60 -5.03
N ILE A 135 -21.90 8.33 -4.05
CA ILE A 135 -21.35 9.68 -4.26
C ILE A 135 -19.86 9.65 -4.65
N ALA A 136 -19.20 8.49 -4.60
CA ALA A 136 -17.79 8.37 -4.92
C ALA A 136 -17.56 8.62 -6.43
N ASP A 137 -16.54 9.43 -6.75
CA ASP A 137 -16.15 9.64 -8.15
C ASP A 137 -15.64 8.31 -8.75
N PRO A 138 -16.27 7.79 -9.82
CA PRO A 138 -15.86 6.52 -10.44
C PRO A 138 -14.40 6.52 -10.91
N THR A 139 -13.86 7.69 -11.29
CA THR A 139 -12.47 7.86 -11.71
C THR A 139 -11.54 7.65 -10.54
N TYR A 140 -11.82 8.25 -9.39
CA TYR A 140 -11.02 8.09 -8.18
C TYR A 140 -11.07 6.66 -7.67
N VAL A 141 -12.24 6.02 -7.71
CA VAL A 141 -12.41 4.60 -7.36
C VAL A 141 -11.56 3.69 -8.26
N LEU A 142 -11.57 3.92 -9.57
CA LEU A 142 -10.77 3.12 -10.50
C LEU A 142 -9.26 3.29 -10.25
N VAL A 143 -8.80 4.53 -10.09
CA VAL A 143 -7.39 4.84 -9.79
C VAL A 143 -6.98 4.20 -8.46
N TYR A 144 -7.82 4.31 -7.42
CA TYR A 144 -7.61 3.66 -6.13
C TYR A 144 -7.45 2.14 -6.29
N ARG A 145 -8.35 1.48 -7.02
CA ARG A 145 -8.31 0.03 -7.24
C ARG A 145 -7.03 -0.41 -7.95
N ILE A 146 -6.64 0.31 -9.01
CA ILE A 146 -5.44 0.00 -9.78
C ILE A 146 -4.19 0.19 -8.92
N LEU A 147 -4.07 1.33 -8.22
CA LEU A 147 -2.90 1.62 -7.40
C LEU A 147 -2.79 0.66 -6.22
N LEU A 148 -3.87 0.35 -5.51
CA LEU A 148 -3.84 -0.64 -4.43
C LEU A 148 -3.47 -2.03 -4.94
N THR A 149 -4.00 -2.42 -6.11
CA THR A 149 -3.63 -3.71 -6.73
C THR A 149 -2.15 -3.77 -7.07
N PHE A 150 -1.63 -2.71 -7.67
CA PHE A 150 -0.22 -2.61 -8.03
C PHE A 150 0.68 -2.58 -6.79
N LEU A 151 0.28 -1.86 -5.75
CA LEU A 151 0.98 -1.83 -4.46
C LEU A 151 1.07 -3.22 -3.84
N ILE A 152 -0.04 -3.98 -3.80
CA ILE A 152 -0.06 -5.36 -3.27
C ILE A 152 0.87 -6.27 -4.07
N ILE A 153 0.92 -6.14 -5.39
CA ILE A 153 1.84 -6.91 -6.24
C ILE A 153 3.30 -6.56 -5.92
N LEU A 154 3.62 -5.27 -5.76
CA LEU A 154 4.97 -4.82 -5.41
C LEU A 154 5.40 -5.24 -4.00
N ILE A 155 4.44 -5.43 -3.09
CA ILE A 155 4.69 -5.95 -1.75
C ILE A 155 4.92 -7.46 -1.79
N THR A 156 4.02 -8.17 -2.44
CA THR A 156 3.97 -9.64 -2.46
C THR A 156 5.08 -10.23 -3.34
N GLY A 157 5.39 -9.59 -4.47
CA GLY A 157 6.34 -10.11 -5.46
C GLY A 157 7.73 -10.40 -4.88
N PRO A 158 8.42 -9.43 -4.26
CA PRO A 158 9.72 -9.65 -3.65
C PRO A 158 9.68 -10.71 -2.54
N LEU A 159 8.64 -10.72 -1.69
CA LEU A 159 8.48 -11.74 -0.64
C LEU A 159 8.42 -13.16 -1.22
N LEU A 160 7.74 -13.34 -2.36
CA LEU A 160 7.69 -14.65 -3.05
C LEU A 160 9.02 -15.02 -3.72
N LEU A 161 9.79 -14.02 -4.17
CA LEU A 161 11.12 -14.25 -4.76
C LEU A 161 12.14 -14.65 -3.70
N ASP A 162 12.03 -14.15 -2.48
CA ASP A 162 12.93 -14.52 -1.38
C ASP A 162 12.74 -16.00 -0.99
N ILE A 163 11.53 -16.54 -1.15
CA ILE A 163 11.21 -17.96 -0.94
C ILE A 163 11.73 -18.87 -2.07
N LYS A 164 12.21 -18.31 -3.18
CA LYS A 164 12.57 -19.08 -4.37
C LYS A 164 13.77 -19.99 -4.14
N GLY A 165 13.57 -21.29 -4.38
CA GLY A 165 14.61 -22.30 -4.27
C GLY A 165 14.88 -22.77 -2.84
N GLU A 166 14.10 -22.30 -1.86
CA GLU A 166 14.17 -22.82 -0.49
C GLU A 166 13.45 -24.17 -0.36
N GLU A 167 14.01 -25.05 0.48
CA GLU A 167 13.41 -26.33 0.79
C GLU A 167 12.32 -26.17 1.86
N ILE A 168 11.09 -25.91 1.41
CA ILE A 168 9.96 -25.73 2.33
C ILE A 168 9.21 -27.05 2.50
N ILE A 169 9.08 -27.51 3.74
CA ILE A 169 8.20 -28.63 4.08
C ILE A 169 6.73 -28.23 3.87
N PHE A 170 5.91 -29.17 3.40
CA PHE A 170 4.52 -28.92 3.02
C PHE A 170 3.67 -28.17 4.08
N PRO A 171 3.78 -28.46 5.39
CA PRO A 171 3.03 -27.70 6.41
C PRO A 171 3.40 -26.21 6.44
N VAL A 172 4.67 -25.86 6.23
CA VAL A 172 5.12 -24.47 6.21
C VAL A 172 4.62 -23.75 4.96
N LEU A 173 4.56 -24.46 3.81
CA LEU A 173 3.97 -23.93 2.59
C LEU A 173 2.49 -23.53 2.80
N LEU A 174 1.72 -24.35 3.54
CA LEU A 174 0.32 -24.02 3.88
C LEU A 174 0.22 -22.77 4.75
N VAL A 175 1.13 -22.60 5.72
CA VAL A 175 1.17 -21.39 6.56
C VAL A 175 1.47 -20.15 5.73
N ILE A 176 2.45 -20.24 4.81
CA ILE A 176 2.78 -19.14 3.90
C ILE A 176 1.55 -18.75 3.06
N VAL A 177 0.88 -19.74 2.46
CA VAL A 177 -0.35 -19.49 1.70
C VAL A 177 -1.41 -18.82 2.57
N ALA A 178 -1.61 -19.29 3.81
CA ALA A 178 -2.57 -18.70 4.74
C ALA A 178 -2.28 -17.22 5.05
N ILE A 179 -1.01 -16.83 5.19
CA ILE A 179 -0.61 -15.42 5.38
C ILE A 179 -0.98 -14.58 4.15
N PHE A 180 -0.74 -15.10 2.95
CA PHE A 180 -1.06 -14.42 1.70
C PHE A 180 -2.56 -14.41 1.34
N ILE A 181 -3.43 -15.10 2.10
CA ILE A 181 -4.88 -14.98 1.94
C ILE A 181 -5.33 -13.53 2.19
N LEU A 182 -4.77 -12.86 3.20
CA LEU A 182 -5.17 -11.51 3.60
C LEU A 182 -5.13 -10.48 2.44
N PRO A 183 -4.00 -10.29 1.72
CA PRO A 183 -3.97 -9.37 0.59
C PRO A 183 -4.92 -9.78 -0.54
N PHE A 184 -5.21 -11.08 -0.73
CA PHE A 184 -6.16 -11.54 -1.74
C PHE A 184 -7.63 -11.33 -1.36
N ILE A 185 -7.97 -11.44 -0.08
CA ILE A 185 -9.29 -11.04 0.42
C ILE A 185 -9.50 -9.56 0.11
N LEU A 186 -8.50 -8.73 0.41
CA LEU A 186 -8.57 -7.29 0.12
C LEU A 186 -8.73 -7.02 -1.39
N LEU A 187 -7.93 -7.66 -2.25
CA LEU A 187 -8.08 -7.54 -3.70
C LEU A 187 -9.46 -7.98 -4.19
N SER A 188 -9.96 -9.09 -3.68
CA SER A 188 -11.26 -9.63 -4.06
C SER A 188 -12.38 -8.70 -3.65
N TYR A 189 -12.29 -8.15 -2.43
CA TYR A 189 -13.20 -7.13 -1.93
C TYR A 189 -13.23 -5.95 -2.89
N ILE A 190 -12.10 -5.25 -3.08
CA ILE A 190 -12.08 -3.98 -3.82
C ILE A 190 -12.58 -4.08 -5.26
N TRP A 191 -12.40 -5.22 -5.92
CA TRP A 191 -12.83 -5.42 -7.31
C TRP A 191 -14.26 -5.95 -7.43
N LEU A 192 -14.64 -6.95 -6.62
CA LEU A 192 -15.95 -7.57 -6.71
C LEU A 192 -16.42 -8.10 -5.33
N PRO A 193 -17.08 -7.26 -4.51
CA PRO A 193 -17.44 -7.61 -3.14
C PRO A 193 -18.41 -8.81 -3.06
N ASN A 194 -19.25 -9.01 -4.07
CA ASN A 194 -20.20 -10.13 -4.11
C ASN A 194 -19.52 -11.49 -4.36
N ALA A 195 -18.27 -11.50 -4.82
CA ALA A 195 -17.54 -12.71 -5.17
C ALA A 195 -16.26 -12.90 -4.34
N ILE A 196 -16.16 -12.25 -3.17
CA ILE A 196 -14.94 -12.26 -2.33
C ILE A 196 -14.41 -13.67 -2.13
N PHE A 197 -15.26 -14.61 -1.71
CA PHE A 197 -14.84 -15.98 -1.41
C PHE A 197 -14.33 -16.72 -2.65
N VAL A 198 -15.02 -16.56 -3.79
CA VAL A 198 -14.66 -17.25 -5.04
C VAL A 198 -13.37 -16.70 -5.61
N LEU A 199 -13.23 -15.36 -5.67
CA LEU A 199 -12.01 -14.72 -6.15
C LEU A 199 -10.82 -14.98 -5.23
N THR A 200 -11.02 -14.94 -3.91
CA THR A 200 -9.97 -15.24 -2.94
C THR A 200 -9.49 -16.68 -3.13
N LEU A 201 -10.40 -17.64 -3.26
CA LEU A 201 -10.05 -19.03 -3.53
C LEU A 201 -9.25 -19.15 -4.83
N LEU A 202 -9.69 -18.48 -5.90
CA LEU A 202 -8.99 -18.48 -7.19
C LEU A 202 -7.56 -17.92 -7.06
N PHE A 203 -7.38 -16.77 -6.40
CA PHE A 203 -6.05 -16.20 -6.17
C PHE A 203 -5.17 -17.10 -5.29
N CYS A 204 -5.75 -17.76 -4.28
CA CYS A 204 -5.01 -18.70 -3.43
C CYS A 204 -4.55 -19.94 -4.20
N VAL A 205 -5.40 -20.49 -5.08
CA VAL A 205 -5.03 -21.62 -5.95
C VAL A 205 -3.92 -21.20 -6.91
N VAL A 206 -4.03 -20.03 -7.54
CA VAL A 206 -2.98 -19.50 -8.42
C VAL A 206 -1.67 -19.31 -7.66
N LEU A 207 -1.71 -18.71 -6.46
CA LEU A 207 -0.52 -18.55 -5.62
C LEU A 207 0.09 -19.89 -5.23
N PHE A 208 -0.73 -20.86 -4.84
CA PHE A 208 -0.26 -22.20 -4.47
C PHE A 208 0.47 -22.87 -5.65
N VAL A 209 -0.09 -22.77 -6.86
CA VAL A 209 0.56 -23.29 -8.08
C VAL A 209 1.88 -22.55 -8.35
N ILE A 210 1.91 -21.21 -8.23
CA ILE A 210 3.13 -20.42 -8.39
C ILE A 210 4.20 -20.85 -7.38
N LEU A 211 3.83 -21.00 -6.11
CA LEU A 211 4.75 -21.43 -5.06
C LEU A 211 5.27 -22.85 -5.30
N LEU A 212 4.44 -23.79 -5.77
CA LEU A 212 4.89 -25.13 -6.14
C LEU A 212 5.93 -25.10 -7.28
N ILE A 213 5.73 -24.27 -8.30
CA ILE A 213 6.68 -24.08 -9.40
C ILE A 213 7.99 -23.52 -8.85
N ILE A 214 7.91 -22.47 -8.03
CA ILE A 214 9.06 -21.75 -7.47
C ILE A 214 9.90 -22.64 -6.52
N THR A 215 9.24 -23.51 -5.73
CA THR A 215 9.91 -24.40 -4.76
C THR A 215 10.38 -25.74 -5.35
N ARG A 216 9.71 -26.27 -6.40
CA ARG A 216 10.14 -27.54 -7.07
C ARG A 216 11.22 -27.34 -8.14
N SER A 217 11.30 -26.16 -8.77
CA SER A 217 12.16 -25.87 -9.92
C SER A 217 13.69 -26.05 -9.70
N GLY A 218 14.17 -26.42 -8.51
CA GLY A 218 15.59 -26.64 -8.23
C GLY A 218 16.07 -28.10 -8.22
N LYS A 219 15.17 -29.09 -8.20
CA LYS A 219 15.55 -30.49 -7.89
C LYS A 219 15.45 -31.49 -9.05
N GLU A 220 14.79 -31.14 -10.16
CA GLU A 220 14.68 -32.04 -11.32
C GLU A 220 15.91 -31.98 -12.25
N LEU A 221 16.67 -30.88 -12.24
CA LEU A 221 17.89 -30.72 -13.05
C LEU A 221 19.17 -31.29 -12.40
N ARG A 222 19.06 -31.86 -11.19
CA ARG A 222 20.21 -32.44 -10.44
C ARG A 222 20.06 -33.95 -10.17
N LYS A 223 19.15 -34.64 -10.88
CA LYS A 223 19.10 -36.10 -10.89
C LYS A 223 19.66 -36.65 -12.18
#